data_AF-A0A0F9LAH6-F1
#
_entry.id   AF-A0A0F9LAH6-F1
#
_cell.length_a   1.000
_cell.length_b   1.000
_cell.length_c   1.000
_cell.angle_alpha   90.00
_cell.angle_beta   90.00
_cell.angle_gamma   90.00
#
_symmetry.space_group_name_H-M   'P 1'
#
loop_
_entity.id
_entity.type
_entity.pdbx_description
1 polymer ?
#
loop_
_entity_poly.entity_id
_entity_poly.type
_entity_poly.pdbx_seq_one_letter_code
_entity_poly.pdbx_strand_id
1 'polypeptide(L)' 'MSANPQPAAPSSEKHYTPQEVGELWGFSTSRMIRLFRDEPGVVYLGSRTPNNGKIHPRMHLRIPESVMKRKYKELLVK' A
#
# COMPACT_ATOMS: atom_id res chain seq x y z
N MET A 1 28.51 26.17 -5.15
CA MET A 1 28.15 24.75 -5.32
C MET A 1 27.13 24.39 -4.23
N SER A 2 25.84 24.57 -4.51
CA SER A 2 24.78 24.08 -3.62
C SER A 2 24.00 23.03 -4.38
N ALA A 3 24.44 21.77 -4.26
CA ALA A 3 23.72 20.63 -4.77
C ALA A 3 22.46 20.47 -3.93
N ASN A 4 21.36 21.02 -4.40
CA ASN A 4 20.04 20.64 -3.93
C ASN A 4 19.84 19.18 -4.36
N PRO A 5 19.76 18.19 -3.45
CA PRO A 5 19.39 16.85 -3.87
C PRO A 5 17.92 16.90 -4.26
N GLN A 6 17.66 17.04 -5.56
CA GLN A 6 16.33 16.78 -6.11
C GLN A 6 15.93 15.38 -5.62
N PRO A 7 14.83 15.20 -4.88
CA PRO A 7 14.31 13.87 -4.63
C PRO A 7 13.98 13.29 -6.00
N ALA A 8 14.73 12.27 -6.39
CA ALA A 8 14.51 11.51 -7.61
C ALA A 8 13.01 11.26 -7.75
N ALA A 9 12.43 11.68 -8.87
CA ALA A 9 11.01 11.61 -9.12
C ALA A 9 10.44 10.23 -8.69
N PRO A 10 9.44 10.16 -7.79
CA PRO A 10 8.85 8.89 -7.38
C PRO A 10 7.80 8.43 -8.41
N SER A 11 8.13 8.46 -9.70
CA SER A 11 7.21 8.08 -10.79
C SER A 11 7.50 6.70 -11.38
N SER A 12 8.47 5.96 -10.82
CA SER A 12 8.81 4.58 -11.23
C SER A 12 8.78 3.56 -10.09
N GLU A 13 8.15 3.88 -8.95
CA GLU A 13 7.96 2.89 -7.89
C GLU A 13 6.92 1.85 -8.34
N LYS A 14 7.23 0.57 -8.14
CA LYS A 14 6.32 -0.52 -8.49
C LYS A 14 5.19 -0.56 -7.47
N HIS A 15 3.95 -0.54 -7.96
CA HIS A 15 2.75 -0.54 -7.13
C HIS A 15 2.08 -1.90 -7.18
N TYR A 16 1.89 -2.49 -6.01
CA TYR A 16 1.26 -3.79 -5.85
C TYR A 16 -0.16 -3.63 -5.32
N THR A 17 -1.04 -4.55 -5.70
CA THR A 17 -2.34 -4.71 -5.05
C THR A 17 -2.22 -5.50 -3.75
N PRO A 18 -3.16 -5.36 -2.81
CA PRO A 18 -3.17 -6.18 -1.60
C PRO A 18 -3.24 -7.69 -1.88
N GLN A 19 -3.81 -8.09 -3.01
CA GLN A 19 -3.86 -9.48 -3.44
C GLN A 19 -2.45 -9.96 -3.83
N GLU A 20 -1.75 -9.22 -4.69
CA GLU A 20 -0.37 -9.57 -5.09
C GLU A 20 0.56 -9.64 -3.88
N VAL A 21 0.50 -8.66 -2.97
CA VAL A 21 1.33 -8.70 -1.75
C VAL A 21 0.93 -9.87 -0.86
N GLY A 22 -0.36 -10.20 -0.79
CA GLY A 22 -0.87 -11.36 -0.06
C GLY A 22 -0.30 -12.67 -0.61
N GLU A 23 -0.31 -12.85 -1.93
CA GLU A 23 0.29 -14.00 -2.59
C GLU A 23 1.81 -14.07 -2.36
N LEU A 24 2.51 -12.93 -2.43
CA LEU A 24 3.95 -12.83 -2.15
C LEU A 24 4.32 -13.24 -0.72
N TRP A 25 3.50 -12.88 0.26
CA TRP A 25 3.79 -13.12 1.69
C TRP A 25 3.05 -14.31 2.28
N GLY A 26 2.19 -15.00 1.50
CA GLY A 26 1.34 -16.08 1.99
C GLY A 26 0.20 -15.62 2.92
N PHE A 27 -0.24 -14.37 2.82
CA PHE A 27 -1.34 -13.81 3.61
C PHE A 27 -2.62 -13.62 2.79
N SER A 28 -3.77 -13.69 3.45
CA SER A 28 -5.04 -13.39 2.82
C SER A 28 -5.14 -11.91 2.42
N THR A 29 -5.77 -11.64 1.27
CA THR A 29 -6.01 -10.27 0.78
C THR A 29 -6.65 -9.37 1.85
N SER A 30 -7.61 -9.89 2.61
CA SER A 30 -8.27 -9.15 3.70
C SER A 30 -7.30 -8.73 4.80
N ARG A 31 -6.31 -9.58 5.13
CA ARG A 31 -5.26 -9.24 6.10
C ARG A 31 -4.36 -8.14 5.56
N MET A 32 -4.00 -8.20 4.28
CA MET A 32 -3.18 -7.17 3.64
C MET A 32 -3.91 -5.83 3.59
N ILE A 33 -5.19 -5.81 3.25
CA ILE A 33 -6.00 -4.58 3.31
C ILE A 33 -5.98 -3.99 4.73
N ARG A 34 -6.20 -4.81 5.77
CA ARG A 34 -6.14 -4.34 7.16
C ARG A 34 -4.76 -3.85 7.59
N LEU A 35 -3.69 -4.44 7.07
CA LEU A 35 -2.33 -4.04 7.40
C LEU A 35 -1.94 -2.72 6.74
N PHE A 36 -2.35 -2.52 5.50
CA PHE A 36 -1.97 -1.36 4.68
C PHE A 36 -2.97 -0.19 4.77
N ARG A 37 -4.21 -0.42 5.23
CA ARG A 37 -5.22 0.65 5.35
C ARG A 37 -4.85 1.76 6.33
N ASP A 38 -4.04 1.44 7.34
CA ASP A 38 -3.60 2.36 8.40
C ASP A 38 -2.19 2.89 8.11
N GLU A 39 -1.66 2.62 6.91
CA GLU A 39 -0.26 2.85 6.56
C GLU A 39 -0.07 4.17 5.78
N PRO A 40 0.82 5.07 6.27
CA PRO A 40 1.11 6.33 5.59
C PRO A 40 2.03 6.12 4.38
N GLY A 41 1.45 6.28 3.18
CA GLY A 41 2.14 6.14 1.89
C GLY A 41 1.42 5.22 0.91
N VAL A 42 0.38 4.52 1.37
CA VAL A 42 -0.49 3.70 0.51
C VAL A 42 -1.42 4.60 -0.29
N VAL A 43 -1.51 4.33 -1.59
CA VAL A 43 -2.38 5.08 -2.51
C VAL A 43 -3.74 4.39 -2.57
N TYR A 44 -4.80 5.18 -2.40
CA TYR A 44 -6.18 4.71 -2.43
C TYR A 44 -6.87 5.20 -3.70
N LEU A 45 -7.16 4.29 -4.62
CA LEU A 45 -8.01 4.58 -5.77
C LEU A 45 -9.43 4.08 -5.46
N GLY A 46 -10.27 5.00 -5.01
CA GLY A 46 -11.69 4.73 -4.76
C GLY A 46 -12.35 5.78 -3.89
N SER A 47 -13.59 6.12 -4.21
CA SER A 47 -14.39 7.03 -3.40
C SER A 47 -14.75 6.33 -2.09
N ARG A 48 -14.40 6.95 -0.96
CA ARG A 48 -14.80 6.54 0.41
C ARG A 48 -16.29 6.84 0.67
N THR A 49 -17.11 6.94 -0.37
CA THR A 49 -18.52 7.28 -0.24
C THR A 49 -19.30 6.00 0.10
N PRO A 50 -19.97 5.95 1.26
CA PRO A 50 -20.80 4.82 1.61
C PRO A 50 -22.02 4.79 0.68
N ASN A 51 -21.95 4.01 -0.39
CA ASN A 51 -23.13 3.74 -1.20
C ASN A 51 -23.94 2.64 -0.49
N ASN A 52 -24.96 3.07 0.26
CA ASN A 52 -26.10 2.25 0.67
C ASN A 52 -25.82 1.04 1.59
N GLY A 53 -25.20 1.28 2.76
CA GLY A 53 -25.19 0.32 3.89
C GLY A 53 -24.35 -0.96 3.71
N LYS A 54 -23.85 -1.23 2.50
CA LYS A 54 -22.93 -2.32 2.19
C LYS A 54 -21.63 -1.70 1.73
N ILE A 55 -20.70 -1.53 2.67
CA ILE A 55 -19.32 -1.15 2.39
C ILE A 55 -18.66 -2.35 1.71
N HIS A 56 -18.90 -2.53 0.41
CA HIS A 56 -18.01 -3.26 -0.47
C HIS A 56 -17.28 -2.21 -1.30
N PRO A 57 -16.30 -1.51 -0.71
CA PRO A 57 -15.49 -0.62 -1.48
C PRO A 57 -14.67 -1.56 -2.36
N ARG A 58 -14.86 -1.47 -3.67
CA ARG A 58 -13.86 -1.93 -4.63
C ARG A 58 -12.68 -0.96 -4.47
N MET A 59 -12.00 -1.07 -3.33
CA MET A 59 -10.97 -0.16 -2.88
C MET A 59 -9.71 -0.64 -3.57
N HIS A 60 -9.34 0.04 -4.65
CA HIS A 60 -8.11 -0.28 -5.34
C HIS A 60 -6.96 0.34 -4.52
N LEU A 61 -6.56 -0.36 -3.46
CA LEU A 61 -5.32 -0.08 -2.75
C LEU A 61 -4.16 -0.32 -3.71
N ARG A 62 -3.24 0.63 -3.74
CA ARG A 62 -1.95 0.50 -4.42
C ARG A 62 -0.86 0.71 -3.37
N ILE A 63 -0.14 -0.37 -3.09
CA ILE A 63 0.92 -0.43 -2.10
C ILE A 63 2.23 -0.21 -2.85
N PRO A 64 2.95 0.91 -2.63
CA PRO A 64 4.28 1.09 -3.20
C PRO A 64 5.24 0.04 -2.64
N GLU A 65 6.18 -0.42 -3.47
CA GLU A 65 7.21 -1.38 -3.07
C GLU A 65 8.00 -0.95 -1.82
N SER A 66 8.30 0.35 -1.70
CA SER A 66 9.00 0.92 -0.54
C SER A 66 8.21 0.73 0.76
N VAL A 67 6.90 0.95 0.72
CA VAL A 67 5.99 0.75 1.86
C VAL A 67 5.91 -0.73 2.22
N MET A 68 5.75 -1.60 1.21
CA MET A 68 5.73 -3.05 1.38
C MET A 68 7.00 -3.55 2.09
N LYS A 69 8.18 -3.16 1.61
CA LYS A 69 9.48 -3.55 2.20
C LYS A 69 9.61 -3.05 3.63
N ARG A 70 9.19 -1.82 3.93
CA ARG A 70 9.21 -1.26 5.30
C ARG A 70 8.37 -2.13 6.25
N LYS A 71 7.12 -2.43 5.86
CA LYS A 71 6.21 -3.25 6.69
C LYS A 71 6.70 -4.68 6.89
N TYR A 72 7.30 -5.28 5.86
CA TYR A 72 7.89 -6.61 6.00
C TYR A 72 9.01 -6.64 7.04
N LYS A 73 9.89 -5.63 7.02
CA LYS A 73 10.96 -5.50 8.03
C LYS A 73 10.39 -5.33 9.44
N GLU A 74 9.36 -4.50 9.62
CA GLU A 74 8.70 -4.36 10.93
C GLU A 74 8.08 -5.68 11.43
N LEU A 75 7.53 -6.50 10.53
CA LEU A 75 6.99 -7.82 10.88
C LEU A 75 8.07 -8.84 11.25
N LEU A 76 9.27 -8.75 10.66
CA LEU A 76 10.40 -9.65 10.95
C LEU A 76 11.11 -9.34 12.27
N VAL A 77 11.05 -8.09 12.74
CA VAL A 77 11.74 -7.65 13.97
C VAL A 77 10.92 -7.99 15.23
N LYS A 78 9.74 -8.57 15.08
CA LYS A 78 8.81 -8.93 16.15
C LYS A 78 8.77 -10.43 16.38
#